data_AF-A0A4Q5TLF8-F1
#
_entry.id   AF-A0A4Q5TLF8-F1
#
_cell.length_a   1.000
_cell.length_b   1.000
_cell.length_c   1.000
_cell.angle_alpha   90.00
_cell.angle_beta   90.00
_cell.angle_gamma   90.00
#
_symmetry.space_group_name_H-M   'P 1'
#
loop_
_entity.id
_entity.type
_entity.pdbx_description
1 polymer ?
#
loop_
_entity_poly.entity_id
_entity_poly.type
_entity_poly.pdbx_seq_one_letter_code
_entity_poly.pdbx_strand_id
1 'polypeptide(L)'
;MNANPLYFCCILIVISMSEAKAQSFEGSFAGQQPGIASAAITKVNDAELTGRFELNGRPGKFRAKICANNCEGFIHDEQMQKDYSFTGRVTADSLYLFIRFPELDDQLIVLQMSRQPEGPPAVGGARAKALIGLWRYTETFSSGSGDNYASFSTDYFMEFKEDGTAISWKGKSAGGMGGMSLEGKAGTTQTVGWHTSANRLFLVDPVSGAKSTLLFSADANRLMLHNGGSEKKIMERVR
;
A
#
# COMPACT_ATOMS: atom_id res chain seq x y z
N MET A 1 65.19 40.24 16.67
CA MET A 1 64.28 40.07 17.83
C MET A 1 62.95 40.72 17.50
N ASN A 2 61.95 39.90 17.18
CA ASN A 2 60.54 40.02 17.59
C ASN A 2 59.73 39.07 16.71
N ALA A 3 59.45 37.92 17.31
CA ALA A 3 58.66 36.82 16.79
C ALA A 3 57.17 37.04 17.11
N ASN A 4 56.32 36.28 16.39
CA ASN A 4 54.97 35.80 16.73
C ASN A 4 53.87 36.21 15.73
N PRO A 5 52.83 35.38 15.51
CA PRO A 5 52.96 34.00 15.02
C PRO A 5 51.95 33.68 13.90
N LEU A 6 52.15 32.51 13.28
CA LEU A 6 51.25 31.84 12.35
C LEU A 6 49.80 31.74 12.87
N TYR A 7 48.83 32.14 12.04
CA TYR A 7 47.45 31.65 12.15
C TYR A 7 47.26 30.50 11.15
N PHE A 8 47.32 29.29 11.69
CA PHE A 8 46.97 28.05 11.00
C PHE A 8 45.45 27.90 11.05
N CYS A 9 44.76 28.29 9.98
CA CYS A 9 43.32 28.11 9.85
C CYS A 9 43.05 26.68 9.36
N CYS A 10 42.98 25.72 10.29
CA CYS A 10 42.44 24.39 10.01
C CYS A 10 40.92 24.50 9.84
N ILE A 11 40.44 24.63 8.60
CA ILE A 11 39.05 24.38 8.27
C ILE A 11 38.84 22.86 8.31
N LEU A 12 38.29 22.36 9.41
CA LEU A 12 37.69 21.02 9.47
C LEU A 12 36.42 21.04 8.62
N ILE A 13 36.50 20.53 7.39
CA ILE A 13 35.32 20.10 6.65
C ILE A 13 35.04 18.66 7.09
N VAL A 14 34.23 18.49 8.13
CA VAL A 14 33.58 17.18 8.39
C VAL A 14 32.48 17.04 7.35
N ILE A 15 32.78 16.33 6.27
CA ILE A 15 31.80 15.99 5.25
C ILE A 15 30.80 15.02 5.89
N SER A 16 29.58 15.50 6.14
CA SER A 16 28.40 14.73 6.48
C SER A 16 28.02 13.79 5.33
N MET A 17 28.66 12.62 5.26
CA MET A 17 28.32 11.56 4.28
C MET A 17 27.32 10.51 4.81
N SER A 18 26.47 10.84 5.79
CA SER A 18 25.55 9.85 6.38
C SER A 18 24.07 10.02 6.00
N GLU A 19 23.62 11.19 5.53
CA GLU A 19 22.17 11.45 5.43
C GLU A 19 21.53 11.03 4.10
N ALA A 20 22.27 11.05 2.99
CA ALA A 20 21.70 10.80 1.66
C ALA A 20 21.28 9.33 1.38
N LYS A 21 21.61 8.38 2.26
CA LYS A 21 21.31 6.94 2.05
C LYS A 21 20.08 6.45 2.81
N ALA A 22 19.75 7.04 3.95
CA ALA A 22 18.58 6.64 4.72
C ALA A 22 17.29 6.85 3.91
N GLN A 23 17.24 7.90 3.09
CA GLN A 23 16.13 8.22 2.19
C GLN A 23 15.81 7.10 1.17
N SER A 24 16.77 6.20 0.89
CA SER A 24 16.51 5.07 -0.01
C SER A 24 15.53 4.05 0.57
N PHE A 25 15.33 3.98 1.88
CA PHE A 25 14.33 3.08 2.44
C PHE A 25 12.91 3.65 2.42
N GLU A 26 12.74 4.95 2.31
CA GLU A 26 11.43 5.62 2.37
C GLU A 26 10.60 5.36 1.11
N GLY A 27 9.28 5.21 1.26
CA GLY A 27 8.35 5.08 0.14
C GLY A 27 7.40 3.87 0.24
N SER A 28 6.75 3.58 -0.87
CA SER A 28 5.83 2.45 -1.01
C SER A 28 6.49 1.34 -1.82
N PHE A 29 6.25 0.09 -1.43
CA PHE A 29 6.80 -1.10 -2.07
C PHE A 29 5.71 -2.17 -2.18
N ALA A 30 5.71 -2.92 -3.27
CA ALA A 30 4.80 -4.06 -3.46
C ALA A 30 5.50 -5.20 -4.19
N GLY A 31 5.14 -6.43 -3.86
CA GLY A 31 5.75 -7.64 -4.41
C GLY A 31 4.75 -8.79 -4.50
N GLN A 32 4.90 -9.60 -5.53
CA GLN A 32 4.13 -10.83 -5.73
C GLN A 32 5.07 -11.99 -6.03
N GLN A 33 5.02 -13.00 -5.17
CA GLN A 33 5.68 -14.29 -5.34
C GLN A 33 4.61 -15.40 -5.34
N PRO A 34 4.93 -16.63 -5.79
CA PRO A 34 3.98 -17.74 -5.77
C PRO A 34 3.38 -17.95 -4.37
N GLY A 35 2.08 -17.70 -4.23
CA GLY A 35 1.36 -17.83 -2.96
C GLY A 35 1.60 -16.73 -1.92
N ILE A 36 2.38 -15.69 -2.25
CA ILE A 36 2.73 -14.61 -1.33
C ILE A 36 2.56 -13.25 -2.02
N ALA A 37 1.54 -12.49 -1.62
CA ALA A 37 1.41 -11.07 -1.92
C ALA A 37 1.99 -10.27 -0.74
N SER A 38 2.77 -9.23 -1.03
CA SER A 38 3.40 -8.38 -0.02
C SER A 38 3.35 -6.91 -0.38
N ALA A 39 3.15 -6.05 0.61
CA ALA A 39 3.22 -4.60 0.45
C ALA A 39 3.84 -3.96 1.70
N ALA A 40 4.56 -2.85 1.51
CA ALA A 40 5.12 -2.07 2.60
C ALA A 40 5.02 -0.57 2.29
N ILE A 41 4.66 0.21 3.29
CA ILE A 41 4.76 1.68 3.27
C ILE A 41 5.72 2.05 4.39
N THR A 42 6.83 2.65 4.03
CA THR A 42 7.95 2.90 4.92
C THR A 42 8.16 4.41 5.10
N LYS A 43 8.62 4.79 6.27
CA LYS A 43 9.03 6.14 6.63
C LYS A 43 10.36 6.08 7.34
N VAL A 44 11.21 7.04 7.03
CA VAL A 44 12.55 7.15 7.61
C VAL A 44 12.58 8.39 8.48
N ASN A 45 12.99 8.23 9.73
CA ASN A 45 13.28 9.34 10.63
C ASN A 45 14.68 9.12 11.19
N ASP A 46 15.64 9.93 10.73
CA ASP A 46 17.07 9.75 10.98
C ASP A 46 17.56 8.34 10.60
N ALA A 47 17.96 7.54 11.60
CA ALA A 47 18.42 6.17 11.45
C ALA A 47 17.34 5.12 11.77
N GLU A 48 16.08 5.54 11.98
CA GLU A 48 14.96 4.66 12.29
C GLU A 48 14.05 4.50 11.06
N LEU A 49 13.80 3.26 10.69
CA LEU A 49 12.82 2.86 9.69
C LEU A 49 11.55 2.42 10.40
N THR A 50 10.42 3.05 10.09
CA THR A 50 9.10 2.61 10.57
C THR A 50 8.17 2.38 9.39
N GLY A 51 7.14 1.56 9.56
CA GLY A 51 6.21 1.36 8.47
C GLY A 51 5.05 0.46 8.79
N ARG A 52 4.16 0.38 7.79
CA ARG A 52 3.11 -0.63 7.70
C ARG A 52 3.53 -1.66 6.68
N PHE A 53 3.15 -2.90 6.94
CA PHE A 53 3.43 -4.03 6.09
C PHE A 53 2.15 -4.85 5.93
N GLU A 54 2.02 -5.54 4.81
CA GLU A 54 0.93 -6.47 4.55
C GLU A 54 1.51 -7.74 3.92
N LEU A 55 1.10 -8.90 4.43
CA LEU A 55 1.42 -10.21 3.88
C LEU A 55 0.14 -10.99 3.61
N ASN A 56 -0.17 -11.28 2.35
CA ASN A 56 -1.39 -12.00 1.95
C ASN A 56 -2.67 -11.39 2.57
N GLY A 57 -2.76 -10.05 2.58
CA GLY A 57 -3.89 -9.33 3.18
C GLY A 57 -3.84 -9.19 4.71
N ARG A 58 -2.82 -9.74 5.38
CA ARG A 58 -2.66 -9.64 6.84
C ARG A 58 -1.85 -8.39 7.18
N PRO A 59 -2.42 -7.44 7.95
CA PRO A 59 -1.72 -6.21 8.30
C PRO A 59 -0.68 -6.45 9.40
N GLY A 60 0.42 -5.71 9.29
CA GLY A 60 1.48 -5.64 10.28
C GLY A 60 2.08 -4.25 10.36
N LYS A 61 2.86 -4.03 11.41
CA LYS A 61 3.70 -2.84 11.60
C LYS A 61 5.13 -3.28 11.78
N PHE A 62 6.07 -2.41 11.44
CA PHE A 62 7.47 -2.72 11.71
C PHE A 62 8.27 -1.50 12.11
N ARG A 63 9.36 -1.78 12.82
CA ARG A 63 10.37 -0.82 13.25
C ARG A 63 11.74 -1.46 13.11
N ALA A 64 12.69 -0.73 12.54
CA ALA A 64 14.05 -1.19 12.33
C ALA A 64 15.06 -0.04 12.44
N LYS A 65 16.33 -0.39 12.69
CA LYS A 65 17.46 0.52 12.59
C LYS A 65 18.10 0.39 11.22
N ILE A 66 18.44 1.52 10.61
CA ILE A 66 19.09 1.58 9.29
C ILE A 66 20.61 1.63 9.48
N CYS A 67 21.32 0.80 8.71
CA CYS A 67 22.76 0.84 8.57
C CYS A 67 23.11 0.75 7.07
N ALA A 68 23.41 1.91 6.48
CA ALA A 68 23.59 2.09 5.04
C ALA A 68 22.38 1.58 4.24
N ASN A 69 22.55 0.56 3.40
CA ASN A 69 21.50 0.00 2.55
C ASN A 69 20.82 -1.23 3.20
N ASN A 70 21.08 -1.47 4.48
CA ASN A 70 20.49 -2.56 5.24
C ASN A 70 19.70 -2.02 6.43
N CYS A 71 18.76 -2.81 6.93
CA CYS A 71 18.08 -2.54 8.18
C CYS A 71 17.86 -3.83 8.99
N GLU A 72 17.71 -3.70 10.30
CA GLU A 72 17.39 -4.80 11.21
C GLU A 72 16.34 -4.37 12.22
N GLY A 73 15.38 -5.23 12.53
CA GLY A 73 14.30 -4.88 13.44
C GLY A 73 13.25 -5.96 13.62
N PHE A 74 12.04 -5.50 13.96
CA PHE A 74 10.90 -6.36 14.27
C PHE A 74 9.67 -5.99 13.45
N ILE A 75 8.96 -7.01 12.98
CA ILE A 75 7.61 -6.93 12.42
C ILE A 75 6.64 -7.45 13.48
N HIS A 76 5.64 -6.64 13.81
CA HIS A 76 4.50 -7.03 14.61
C HIS A 76 3.35 -7.45 13.70
N ASP A 77 2.98 -8.73 13.72
CA ASP A 77 1.77 -9.25 13.08
C ASP A 77 0.56 -8.92 13.96
N GLU A 78 -0.32 -8.03 13.48
CA GLU A 78 -1.46 -7.55 14.26
C GLU A 78 -2.54 -8.64 14.43
N GLN A 79 -2.60 -9.63 13.54
CA GLN A 79 -3.59 -10.70 13.63
C GLN A 79 -3.16 -11.77 14.63
N MET A 80 -1.87 -12.14 14.62
CA MET A 80 -1.31 -13.16 15.51
C MET A 80 -0.82 -12.58 16.84
N GLN A 81 -0.75 -11.25 16.98
CA GLN A 81 -0.21 -10.54 18.15
C GLN A 81 1.21 -11.03 18.48
N LYS A 82 2.05 -11.19 17.45
CA LYS A 82 3.38 -11.78 17.56
C LYS A 82 4.43 -10.95 16.83
N ASP A 83 5.60 -10.87 17.42
CA ASP A 83 6.76 -10.18 16.85
C ASP A 83 7.71 -11.17 16.17
N TYR A 84 8.18 -10.79 14.99
CA TYR A 84 9.17 -11.51 14.21
C TYR A 84 10.38 -10.63 13.96
N SER A 85 11.58 -11.16 14.17
CA SER A 85 12.79 -10.46 13.75
C SER A 85 12.92 -10.50 12.23
N PHE A 86 13.42 -9.40 11.67
CA PHE A 86 13.73 -9.34 10.25
C PHE A 86 15.02 -8.58 9.99
N THR A 87 15.65 -8.90 8.87
CA THR A 87 16.63 -8.03 8.22
C THR A 87 16.08 -7.57 6.89
N GLY A 88 16.51 -6.40 6.44
CA GLY A 88 16.10 -5.83 5.18
C GLY A 88 17.27 -5.25 4.41
N ARG A 89 17.14 -5.20 3.09
CA ARG A 89 18.09 -4.57 2.18
C ARG A 89 17.33 -3.78 1.13
N VAL A 90 17.80 -2.58 0.82
CA VAL A 90 17.23 -1.74 -0.23
C VAL A 90 18.21 -1.54 -1.37
N THR A 91 17.68 -1.52 -2.58
CA THR A 91 18.35 -1.07 -3.81
C THR A 91 17.61 0.16 -4.34
N ALA A 92 17.99 0.69 -5.51
CA ALA A 92 17.27 1.81 -6.12
C ALA A 92 15.76 1.53 -6.23
N ASP A 93 15.42 0.35 -6.75
CA ASP A 93 14.04 0.02 -7.14
C ASP A 93 13.42 -1.14 -6.36
N SER A 94 14.10 -1.67 -5.34
CA SER A 94 13.62 -2.86 -4.64
C SER A 94 13.93 -2.86 -3.16
N LEU A 95 12.98 -3.39 -2.38
CA LEU A 95 13.11 -3.71 -0.96
C LEU A 95 13.05 -5.22 -0.80
N TYR A 96 14.06 -5.78 -0.14
CA TYR A 96 14.14 -7.18 0.24
C TYR A 96 13.97 -7.27 1.75
N LEU A 97 13.02 -8.08 2.22
CA LEU A 97 12.86 -8.41 3.64
C LEU A 97 13.10 -9.90 3.86
N PHE A 98 13.84 -10.22 4.92
CA PHE A 98 14.24 -11.56 5.30
C PHE A 98 13.67 -11.83 6.70
N ILE A 99 12.64 -12.67 6.79
CA ILE A 99 11.89 -12.91 8.02
C ILE A 99 12.00 -14.39 8.38
N ARG A 100 12.35 -14.69 9.64
CA ARG A 100 12.36 -16.07 10.15
C ARG A 100 11.09 -16.34 10.95
N PHE A 101 10.45 -17.46 10.68
CA PHE A 101 9.26 -17.92 11.40
C PHE A 101 9.60 -19.15 12.24
N PRO A 102 9.81 -19.02 13.56
CA PRO A 102 10.17 -20.15 14.43
C PRO A 102 9.14 -21.29 14.42
N GLU A 103 7.86 -20.96 14.24
CA GLU A 103 6.77 -21.94 14.15
C GLU A 103 6.78 -22.76 12.86
N LEU A 104 7.59 -22.37 11.87
CA LEU A 104 7.78 -23.06 10.61
C LEU A 104 9.19 -23.67 10.54
N ASP A 105 9.70 -24.22 11.66
CA ASP A 105 11.05 -24.81 11.73
C ASP A 105 12.15 -23.80 11.32
N ASP A 106 12.04 -22.58 11.85
CA ASP A 106 12.91 -21.44 11.53
C ASP A 106 13.02 -21.11 10.03
N GLN A 107 11.98 -21.44 9.25
CA GLN A 107 11.93 -21.14 7.82
C GLN A 107 12.16 -19.66 7.55
N LEU A 108 13.10 -19.39 6.63
CA LEU A 108 13.38 -18.05 6.13
C LEU A 108 12.47 -17.73 4.94
N ILE A 109 11.65 -16.70 5.09
CA ILE A 109 10.86 -16.13 4.00
C ILE A 109 11.57 -14.87 3.47
N VAL A 110 11.73 -14.81 2.16
CA VAL A 110 12.33 -13.67 1.47
C VAL A 110 11.26 -12.96 0.65
N LEU A 111 10.90 -11.75 1.08
CA LEU A 111 9.95 -10.90 0.38
C LEU A 111 10.74 -9.96 -0.52
N GLN A 112 10.53 -10.08 -1.83
CA GLN A 112 11.06 -9.13 -2.81
C GLN A 112 9.93 -8.22 -3.26
N MET A 113 10.05 -6.93 -2.94
CA MET A 113 9.09 -5.92 -3.32
C MET A 113 9.76 -4.89 -4.23
N SER A 114 9.07 -4.50 -5.30
CA SER A 114 9.49 -3.39 -6.15
C SER A 114 8.98 -2.10 -5.56
N ARG A 115 9.82 -1.05 -5.59
CA ARG A 115 9.41 0.30 -5.26
C ARG A 115 8.25 0.67 -6.14
N GLN A 116 7.15 1.03 -5.50
CA GLN A 116 6.06 1.68 -6.19
C GLN A 116 6.50 3.13 -6.40
N PRO A 117 6.25 3.69 -7.60
CA PRO A 117 6.43 5.12 -7.77
C PRO A 117 5.71 5.82 -6.63
N GLU A 118 6.37 6.81 -6.01
CA GLU A 118 5.71 7.68 -5.06
C GLU A 118 4.37 8.05 -5.68
N GLY A 119 3.27 7.79 -4.95
CA GLY A 119 1.94 8.17 -5.40
C GLY A 119 2.03 9.61 -5.89
N PRO A 120 1.40 9.94 -7.03
CA PRO A 120 1.70 11.18 -7.73
C PRO A 120 1.68 12.35 -6.74
N PRO A 121 2.62 13.30 -6.82
CA PRO A 121 2.63 14.46 -5.95
C PRO A 121 1.21 15.01 -5.90
N ALA A 122 0.65 15.11 -4.69
CA ALA A 122 -0.76 15.37 -4.43
C ALA A 122 -1.36 16.21 -5.57
N VAL A 123 -2.06 15.55 -6.51
CA VAL A 123 -2.41 16.22 -7.76
C VAL A 123 -3.20 17.45 -7.37
N GLY A 124 -2.69 18.65 -7.68
CA GLY A 124 -3.19 19.95 -7.24
C GLY A 124 -4.56 20.33 -7.81
N GLY A 125 -5.44 19.35 -7.98
CA GLY A 125 -6.83 19.52 -8.39
C GLY A 125 -7.76 19.52 -7.18
N ALA A 126 -8.93 20.11 -7.37
CA ALA A 126 -9.99 20.08 -6.37
C ALA A 126 -10.35 18.62 -6.02
N ARG A 127 -10.62 18.38 -4.74
CA ARG A 127 -11.09 17.07 -4.25
C ARG A 127 -12.48 17.22 -3.67
N ALA A 128 -13.43 16.50 -4.22
CA ALA A 128 -14.78 16.45 -3.67
C ALA A 128 -14.73 15.80 -2.29
N LYS A 129 -15.00 16.58 -1.24
CA LYS A 129 -14.97 16.09 0.14
C LYS A 129 -15.89 14.89 0.37
N ALA A 130 -16.99 14.84 -0.38
CA ALA A 130 -17.93 13.73 -0.35
C ALA A 130 -17.31 12.39 -0.75
N LEU A 131 -16.18 12.35 -1.49
CA LEU A 131 -15.51 11.10 -1.86
C LEU A 131 -14.56 10.57 -0.80
N ILE A 132 -14.02 11.43 0.07
CA ILE A 132 -13.07 11.01 1.11
C ILE A 132 -13.75 10.00 2.04
N GLY A 133 -13.07 8.87 2.29
CA GLY A 133 -13.59 7.78 3.12
C GLY A 133 -13.43 6.42 2.47
N LEU A 134 -13.92 5.39 3.16
CA LEU A 134 -13.90 4.01 2.71
C LEU A 134 -15.26 3.63 2.12
N TRP A 135 -15.23 3.06 0.93
CA TRP A 135 -16.38 2.62 0.17
C TRP A 135 -16.34 1.12 -0.09
N ARG A 136 -17.50 0.49 -0.09
CA ARG A 136 -17.69 -0.93 -0.41
C ARG A 136 -18.67 -1.10 -1.56
N TYR A 137 -18.31 -1.91 -2.53
CA TYR A 137 -19.19 -2.40 -3.58
C TYR A 137 -19.31 -3.92 -3.46
N THR A 138 -20.53 -4.44 -3.39
CA THR A 138 -20.77 -5.88 -3.36
C THR A 138 -21.29 -6.32 -4.72
N GLU A 139 -20.57 -7.24 -5.35
CA GLU A 139 -20.96 -7.86 -6.61
C GLU A 139 -21.54 -9.25 -6.32
N THR A 140 -22.79 -9.47 -6.71
CA THR A 140 -23.44 -10.77 -6.60
C THR A 140 -23.60 -11.38 -7.99
N PHE A 141 -23.08 -12.60 -8.16
CA PHE A 141 -23.25 -13.41 -9.34
C PHE A 141 -24.10 -14.64 -8.99
N SER A 142 -25.18 -14.85 -9.71
CA SER A 142 -26.04 -16.04 -9.59
C SER A 142 -26.17 -16.73 -10.93
N SER A 143 -25.98 -18.05 -10.96
CA SER A 143 -26.09 -18.86 -12.18
C SER A 143 -26.77 -20.20 -11.90
N GLY A 144 -27.48 -20.73 -12.91
CA GLY A 144 -28.15 -22.03 -12.84
C GLY A 144 -29.61 -21.94 -12.37
N SER A 145 -30.28 -23.09 -12.35
CA SER A 145 -31.68 -23.26 -11.93
C SER A 145 -31.87 -24.63 -11.28
N GLY A 146 -32.78 -24.74 -10.31
CA GLY A 146 -33.03 -25.98 -9.57
C GLY A 146 -31.82 -26.41 -8.72
N ASP A 147 -31.53 -27.71 -8.70
CA ASP A 147 -30.46 -28.31 -7.88
C ASP A 147 -29.03 -27.85 -8.28
N ASN A 148 -28.89 -27.20 -9.44
CA ASN A 148 -27.63 -26.64 -9.95
C ASN A 148 -27.50 -25.13 -9.73
N TYR A 149 -28.25 -24.55 -8.79
CA TYR A 149 -28.12 -23.14 -8.44
C TYR A 149 -26.77 -22.87 -7.75
N ALA A 150 -26.04 -21.88 -8.25
CA ALA A 150 -24.84 -21.34 -7.64
C ALA A 150 -24.96 -19.82 -7.46
N SER A 151 -24.54 -19.32 -6.30
CA SER A 151 -24.52 -17.89 -6.00
C SER A 151 -23.20 -17.52 -5.34
N PHE A 152 -22.59 -16.43 -5.77
CA PHE A 152 -21.36 -15.87 -5.23
C PHE A 152 -21.52 -14.38 -4.98
N SER A 153 -21.01 -13.91 -3.86
CA SER A 153 -20.91 -12.50 -3.52
C SER A 153 -19.45 -12.14 -3.29
N THR A 154 -19.00 -11.02 -3.84
CA THR A 154 -17.65 -10.49 -3.61
C THR A 154 -17.74 -9.03 -3.20
N ASP A 155 -17.13 -8.70 -2.07
CA ASP A 155 -16.90 -7.31 -1.69
C ASP A 155 -15.66 -6.75 -2.36
N TYR A 156 -15.77 -5.51 -2.84
CA TYR A 156 -14.68 -4.69 -3.33
C TYR A 156 -14.64 -3.41 -2.50
N PHE A 157 -13.45 -2.97 -2.15
CA PHE A 157 -13.25 -1.79 -1.33
C PHE A 157 -12.45 -0.73 -2.08
N MET A 158 -12.76 0.53 -1.80
CA MET A 158 -12.02 1.69 -2.29
C MET A 158 -11.95 2.76 -1.21
N GLU A 159 -10.76 3.19 -0.83
CA GLU A 159 -10.53 4.27 0.13
C GLU A 159 -9.93 5.48 -0.58
N PHE A 160 -10.60 6.62 -0.50
CA PHE A 160 -10.07 7.90 -0.96
C PHE A 160 -9.56 8.71 0.23
N LYS A 161 -8.28 9.10 0.18
CA LYS A 161 -7.61 9.88 1.23
C LYS A 161 -7.51 11.35 0.86
N GLU A 162 -7.42 12.20 1.87
CA GLU A 162 -7.27 13.65 1.73
C GLU A 162 -6.02 14.07 0.95
N ASP A 163 -4.95 13.27 1.07
CA ASP A 163 -3.66 13.49 0.39
C ASP A 163 -3.73 13.28 -1.13
N GLY A 164 -4.86 12.79 -1.66
CA GLY A 164 -5.02 12.47 -3.07
C GLY A 164 -4.61 11.04 -3.44
N THR A 165 -4.40 10.17 -2.46
CA THR A 165 -4.20 8.73 -2.67
C THR A 165 -5.54 8.00 -2.64
N ALA A 166 -5.72 7.09 -3.59
CA ALA A 166 -6.83 6.14 -3.60
C ALA A 166 -6.28 4.71 -3.55
N ILE A 167 -6.87 3.89 -2.68
CA ILE A 167 -6.46 2.50 -2.48
C ILE A 167 -7.68 1.63 -2.76
N SER A 168 -7.52 0.58 -3.56
CA SER A 168 -8.61 -0.37 -3.83
C SER A 168 -8.14 -1.81 -3.68
N TRP A 169 -9.01 -2.68 -3.16
CA TRP A 169 -8.72 -4.10 -2.99
C TRP A 169 -9.98 -4.95 -3.08
N LYS A 170 -9.80 -6.21 -3.42
CA LYS A 170 -10.88 -7.22 -3.43
C LYS A 170 -10.94 -7.89 -2.07
N GLY A 171 -12.10 -7.85 -1.42
CA GLY A 171 -12.41 -8.57 -0.20
C GLY A 171 -12.55 -10.07 -0.42
N LYS A 172 -12.99 -10.78 0.62
CA LYS A 172 -13.33 -12.20 0.50
C LYS A 172 -14.58 -12.37 -0.37
N SER A 173 -14.62 -13.47 -1.11
CA SER A 173 -15.84 -13.90 -1.80
C SER A 173 -16.52 -14.99 -0.97
N ALA A 174 -17.84 -14.98 -0.89
CA ALA A 174 -18.62 -16.04 -0.25
C ALA A 174 -19.74 -16.50 -1.19
N GLY A 175 -19.94 -17.81 -1.30
CA GLY A 175 -20.94 -18.37 -2.18
C GLY A 175 -21.23 -19.83 -1.91
N GLY A 176 -22.11 -20.43 -2.70
CA GLY A 176 -22.40 -21.84 -2.60
C GLY A 176 -23.06 -22.42 -3.84
N MET A 177 -22.95 -23.74 -3.98
CA MET A 177 -23.54 -24.54 -5.06
C MET A 177 -24.01 -25.88 -4.48
N GLY A 178 -25.28 -26.25 -4.70
CA GLY A 178 -25.79 -27.58 -4.33
C GLY A 178 -25.53 -28.00 -2.87
N GLY A 179 -25.65 -27.08 -1.91
CA GLY A 179 -25.38 -27.34 -0.48
C GLY A 179 -23.92 -27.21 -0.02
N MET A 180 -22.99 -26.95 -0.94
CA MET A 180 -21.58 -26.69 -0.61
C MET A 180 -21.32 -25.19 -0.45
N SER A 181 -20.56 -24.81 0.59
CA SER A 181 -20.07 -23.43 0.78
C SER A 181 -18.70 -23.27 0.10
N LEU A 182 -18.51 -22.16 -0.61
CA LEU A 182 -17.29 -21.79 -1.31
C LEU A 182 -16.84 -20.40 -0.83
N GLU A 183 -15.63 -20.33 -0.29
CA GLU A 183 -15.01 -19.07 0.14
C GLU A 183 -13.78 -18.75 -0.71
N GLY A 184 -13.73 -17.52 -1.23
CA GLY A 184 -12.61 -16.95 -1.98
C GLY A 184 -11.70 -16.11 -1.09
N LYS A 185 -10.39 -16.14 -1.39
CA LYS A 185 -9.38 -15.31 -0.71
C LYS A 185 -9.45 -13.86 -1.18
N ALA A 186 -9.02 -12.94 -0.32
CA ALA A 186 -8.85 -11.53 -0.68
C ALA A 186 -7.83 -11.37 -1.83
N GLY A 187 -8.06 -10.37 -2.67
CA GLY A 187 -7.19 -10.06 -3.81
C GLY A 187 -6.12 -9.02 -3.47
N THR A 188 -5.32 -8.68 -4.48
CA THR A 188 -4.24 -7.70 -4.37
C THR A 188 -4.77 -6.27 -4.22
N THR A 189 -4.03 -5.47 -3.45
CA THR A 189 -4.28 -4.04 -3.24
C THR A 189 -3.63 -3.22 -4.37
N GLN A 190 -4.37 -2.27 -4.93
CA GLN A 190 -3.91 -1.31 -5.92
C GLN A 190 -3.92 0.10 -5.32
N THR A 191 -2.88 0.89 -5.61
CA THR A 191 -2.77 2.29 -5.19
C THR A 191 -2.67 3.20 -6.41
N VAL A 192 -3.45 4.27 -6.44
CA VAL A 192 -3.47 5.29 -7.51
C VAL A 192 -3.59 6.69 -6.91
N GLY A 193 -3.24 7.71 -7.70
CA GLY A 193 -3.61 9.08 -7.36
C GLY A 193 -5.06 9.38 -7.73
N TRP A 194 -5.70 10.33 -7.07
CA TRP A 194 -7.03 10.81 -7.44
C TRP A 194 -7.21 12.31 -7.26
N HIS A 195 -8.08 12.86 -8.10
CA HIS A 195 -8.61 14.23 -7.97
C HIS A 195 -9.95 14.32 -8.70
N THR A 196 -10.63 15.45 -8.54
CA THR A 196 -11.93 15.71 -9.18
C THR A 196 -11.91 17.01 -9.98
N SER A 197 -12.78 17.08 -10.99
CA SER A 197 -13.16 18.33 -11.64
C SER A 197 -14.63 18.27 -12.00
N ALA A 198 -15.44 19.18 -11.47
CA ALA A 198 -16.90 19.11 -11.53
C ALA A 198 -17.43 17.73 -11.06
N ASN A 199 -18.18 17.02 -11.92
CA ASN A 199 -18.71 15.69 -11.66
C ASN A 199 -17.81 14.55 -12.19
N ARG A 200 -16.54 14.83 -12.46
CA ARG A 200 -15.56 13.84 -12.95
C ARG A 200 -14.55 13.49 -11.89
N LEU A 201 -14.33 12.20 -11.71
CA LEU A 201 -13.26 11.60 -10.92
C LEU A 201 -12.14 11.17 -11.88
N PHE A 202 -10.91 11.57 -11.57
CA PHE A 202 -9.72 11.15 -12.29
C PHE A 202 -8.92 10.23 -11.38
N LEU A 203 -8.63 9.02 -11.86
CA LEU A 203 -7.68 8.11 -11.24
C LEU A 203 -6.40 8.14 -12.08
N VAL A 204 -5.27 8.34 -11.41
CA VAL A 204 -3.96 8.55 -12.05
C VAL A 204 -3.06 7.39 -11.69
N ASP A 205 -2.64 6.64 -12.69
CA ASP A 205 -1.62 5.61 -12.55
C ASP A 205 -0.30 6.27 -12.11
N PRO A 206 0.29 5.85 -10.99
CA PRO A 206 1.47 6.49 -10.43
C PRO A 206 2.74 6.27 -11.27
N VAL A 207 2.79 5.19 -12.08
CA VAL A 207 3.96 4.81 -12.88
C VAL A 207 3.98 5.57 -14.20
N SER A 208 2.87 5.51 -14.92
CA SER A 208 2.75 6.03 -16.29
C SER A 208 2.17 7.43 -16.35
N GLY A 209 1.56 7.92 -15.26
CA GLY A 209 0.76 9.14 -15.26
C GLY A 209 -0.53 9.01 -16.07
N ALA A 210 -0.86 7.81 -16.57
CA ALA A 210 -2.07 7.56 -17.34
C ALA A 210 -3.30 7.88 -16.49
N LYS A 211 -4.26 8.60 -17.09
CA LYS A 211 -5.48 9.02 -16.41
C LYS A 211 -6.64 8.17 -16.90
N SER A 212 -7.35 7.55 -15.97
CA SER A 212 -8.71 7.06 -16.21
C SER A 212 -9.71 8.05 -15.63
N THR A 213 -10.84 8.24 -16.33
CA THR A 213 -11.86 9.22 -15.95
C THR A 213 -13.20 8.52 -15.78
N LEU A 214 -13.88 8.83 -14.68
CA LEU A 214 -15.22 8.35 -14.36
C LEU A 214 -16.11 9.56 -14.06
N LEU A 215 -17.40 9.43 -14.34
CA LEU A 215 -18.41 10.30 -13.77
C LEU A 215 -18.75 9.79 -12.36
N PHE A 216 -18.97 10.72 -11.44
CA PHE A 216 -19.37 10.38 -10.08
C PHE A 216 -20.51 11.26 -9.58
N SER A 217 -21.26 10.69 -8.63
CA SER A 217 -22.12 11.44 -7.72
C SER A 217 -22.02 10.79 -6.34
N ALA A 218 -21.86 11.59 -5.29
CA ALA A 218 -21.68 11.10 -3.94
C ALA A 218 -22.53 11.88 -2.93
N ASP A 219 -23.08 11.16 -1.97
CA ASP A 219 -23.73 11.70 -0.78
C ASP A 219 -23.05 11.17 0.49
N ALA A 220 -23.70 11.37 1.65
CA ALA A 220 -23.17 10.95 2.94
C ALA A 220 -22.93 9.44 3.03
N ASN A 221 -23.67 8.60 2.31
CA ASN A 221 -23.64 7.14 2.46
C ASN A 221 -23.45 6.38 1.15
N ARG A 222 -23.61 7.02 0.00
CA ARG A 222 -23.55 6.37 -1.32
C ARG A 222 -22.63 7.11 -2.28
N LEU A 223 -21.91 6.33 -3.07
CA LEU A 223 -21.09 6.76 -4.19
C LEU A 223 -21.55 6.02 -5.43
N MET A 224 -21.96 6.74 -6.46
CA MET A 224 -22.18 6.18 -7.79
C MET A 224 -21.01 6.52 -8.70
N LEU A 225 -20.43 5.51 -9.34
CA LEU A 225 -19.41 5.64 -10.40
C LEU A 225 -19.99 5.12 -11.72
N HIS A 226 -19.78 5.86 -12.81
CA HIS A 226 -20.22 5.43 -14.14
C HIS A 226 -19.39 6.06 -15.25
N ASN A 227 -19.44 5.48 -16.46
CA ASN A 227 -18.73 5.98 -17.64
C ASN A 227 -19.63 6.84 -18.57
N GLY A 228 -20.86 7.14 -18.15
CA GLY A 228 -21.87 7.82 -18.97
C GLY A 228 -22.80 6.88 -19.75
N GLY A 229 -22.53 5.57 -19.73
CA GLY A 229 -23.42 4.53 -20.23
C GLY A 229 -24.42 4.02 -19.18
N SER A 230 -25.01 2.86 -19.46
CA SER A 230 -25.94 2.16 -18.56
C SER A 230 -25.24 1.52 -17.36
N GLU A 231 -23.94 1.25 -17.46
CA GLU A 231 -23.17 0.64 -16.38
C GLU A 231 -22.90 1.63 -15.25
N LYS A 232 -23.40 1.28 -14.06
CA LYS A 232 -23.28 2.07 -12.84
C LYS A 232 -22.82 1.15 -11.73
N LYS A 233 -21.80 1.59 -10.97
CA LYS A 233 -21.39 0.95 -9.72
C LYS A 233 -21.82 1.83 -8.57
N ILE A 234 -22.62 1.28 -7.66
CA ILE A 234 -23.07 1.97 -6.46
C ILE A 234 -22.32 1.37 -5.28
N MET A 235 -21.56 2.20 -4.59
CA MET A 235 -20.78 1.86 -3.42
C MET A 235 -21.42 2.45 -2.17
N GLU A 236 -21.34 1.72 -1.07
CA GLU A 236 -21.79 2.12 0.25
C GLU A 236 -20.61 2.62 1.08
N ARG A 237 -20.82 3.68 1.85
CA ARG A 237 -19.79 4.16 2.79
C ARG A 237 -19.68 3.19 3.97
N VAL A 238 -18.45 2.85 4.31
CA VAL A 238 -18.11 2.04 5.49
C VAL A 238 -17.67 2.96 6.64
N ARG A 239 -16.88 3.99 6.34
CA ARG A 239 -16.41 5.02 7.28
C ARG A 239 -15.95 6.27 6.56
#